data_AF-A0A9E4DKZ0-F1
#
_entry.id   AF-A0A9E4DKZ0-F1
#
_cell.length_a   1.000
_cell.length_b   1.000
_cell.length_c   1.000
_cell.angle_alpha   90.00
_cell.angle_beta   90.00
_cell.angle_gamma   90.00
#
_symmetry.space_group_name_H-M   'P 1'
#
loop_
_entity.id
_entity.type
_entity.pdbx_description
1 polymer ?
#
loop_
_entity_poly.entity_id
_entity_poly.type
_entity_poly.pdbx_seq_one_letter_code
_entity_poly.pdbx_strand_id
1 'polypeptide(L)'
;MKTDSKRLWAGIAAATALTLVSTASAWWAGDPWYRPYGSGAVTYERQNLMREHGWSMQDLASMFEGRRAFNRDEAVRLARELEAALGDDMLKNFAPGTRVAGSRVTPWVWRDFGAFRGYAHGAQQAAADLAAALEKVPTSDEVQQQGAWMTSRRPGLGRWSHLSDDSVSMSAIQAYSRLNANCHSCHVMFRGGRW
;
A
#
# COMPACT_ATOMS: atom_id res chain seq x y z
N MET A 1 24.86 43.94 59.85
CA MET A 1 24.41 42.91 58.89
C MET A 1 24.76 43.39 57.48
N LYS A 2 25.79 42.80 56.86
CA LYS A 2 26.19 43.03 55.47
C LYS A 2 26.05 41.69 54.77
N THR A 3 25.12 41.58 53.82
CA THR A 3 24.90 40.38 53.01
C THR A 3 25.71 40.45 51.72
N ASP A 4 26.41 39.36 51.45
CA ASP A 4 27.41 39.15 50.42
C ASP A 4 26.91 39.31 48.98
N SER A 5 27.56 40.17 48.19
CA SER A 5 27.35 40.37 46.76
C SER A 5 28.19 39.44 45.87
N LYS A 6 28.44 38.21 46.32
CA LYS A 6 29.21 37.19 45.56
C LYS A 6 28.33 36.09 45.00
N ARG A 7 27.28 36.46 44.25
CA ARG A 7 26.47 35.54 43.45
C ARG A 7 25.88 36.31 42.27
N LEU A 8 26.58 36.39 41.14
CA LEU A 8 25.92 36.77 39.87
C LEU A 8 26.70 36.49 38.57
N TRP A 9 27.89 35.87 38.57
CA TRP A 9 28.64 35.68 37.31
C TRP A 9 29.37 34.33 37.17
N ALA A 10 28.67 33.21 37.41
CA ALA A 10 29.22 31.89 37.08
C ALA A 10 28.12 30.88 36.71
N GLY A 11 27.24 31.25 35.77
CA GLY A 11 26.22 30.36 35.24
C GLY A 11 26.11 30.51 33.72
N ILE A 12 26.38 29.40 33.02
CA ILE A 12 26.15 29.07 31.61
C ILE A 12 27.46 28.79 30.86
N ALA A 13 28.04 27.65 31.22
CA ALA A 13 28.92 26.86 30.36
C ALA A 13 28.74 25.38 30.76
N ALA A 14 27.53 24.87 30.60
CA ALA A 14 27.26 23.43 30.64
C ALA A 14 26.94 23.01 29.21
N ALA A 15 27.98 22.48 28.57
CA ALA A 15 27.95 21.93 27.24
C ALA A 15 26.83 20.88 27.10
N THR A 16 25.99 21.11 26.12
CA THR A 16 25.50 20.13 25.15
C THR A 16 26.19 18.76 25.24
N ALA A 17 25.64 17.86 26.05
CA ALA A 17 26.00 16.46 26.04
C ALA A 17 24.77 15.61 26.38
N LEU A 18 24.46 14.67 25.47
CA LEU A 18 23.50 13.56 25.60
C LEU A 18 22.00 13.85 25.49
N THR A 19 21.55 14.16 24.27
CA THR A 19 20.22 13.72 23.79
C THR A 19 20.31 13.02 22.42
N LEU A 20 21.35 12.21 22.23
CA LEU A 20 21.39 11.18 21.19
C LEU A 20 21.27 9.81 21.83
N VAL A 21 20.13 9.55 22.48
CA VAL A 21 19.70 8.17 22.66
C VAL A 21 19.19 7.71 21.30
N SER A 22 20.10 7.05 20.60
CA SER A 22 19.92 6.22 19.43
C SER A 22 18.57 5.50 19.39
N THR A 23 17.72 5.84 18.43
CA THR A 23 16.50 5.10 18.08
C THR A 23 16.77 3.73 17.44
N ALA A 24 18.03 3.29 17.40
CA ALA A 24 18.45 2.02 16.80
C ALA A 24 18.16 0.79 17.70
N SER A 25 17.85 0.98 18.99
CA SER A 25 17.78 -0.14 19.95
C SER A 25 16.42 -0.85 20.00
N ALA A 26 15.38 -0.36 19.33
CA ALA A 26 14.06 -0.98 19.35
C ALA A 26 13.92 -2.19 18.40
N TRP A 27 14.94 -2.50 17.60
CA TRP A 27 14.88 -3.54 16.55
C TRP A 27 15.27 -4.94 17.04
N TRP A 28 15.78 -5.08 18.27
CA TRP A 28 16.45 -6.29 18.74
C TRP A 28 15.77 -7.03 19.91
N ALA A 29 14.72 -6.47 20.52
CA ALA A 29 14.16 -6.98 21.78
C ALA A 29 12.99 -7.98 21.64
N GLY A 30 12.73 -8.47 20.43
CA GLY A 30 11.74 -9.51 20.15
C GLY A 30 11.62 -9.63 18.65
N ASP A 31 12.28 -10.61 18.04
CA ASP A 31 12.46 -10.66 16.60
C ASP A 31 11.11 -10.87 15.90
N PRO A 32 10.50 -9.84 15.28
CA PRO A 32 9.24 -9.99 14.54
C PRO A 32 9.40 -10.87 13.30
N TRP A 33 10.64 -11.28 13.00
CA TRP A 33 11.07 -11.92 11.78
C TRP A 33 11.51 -13.37 11.96
N TYR A 34 11.29 -13.96 13.15
CA TYR A 34 11.56 -15.39 13.34
C TYR A 34 10.75 -16.21 12.34
N ARG A 35 11.46 -16.85 11.41
CA ARG A 35 10.91 -17.82 10.46
C ARG A 35 11.76 -19.08 10.50
N PRO A 36 11.15 -20.28 10.59
CA PRO A 36 11.89 -21.54 10.62
C PRO A 36 12.62 -21.85 9.30
N TYR A 37 12.38 -21.06 8.24
CA TYR A 37 12.96 -21.23 6.92
C TYR A 37 13.89 -20.04 6.58
N GLY A 38 15.08 -20.34 6.04
CA GLY A 38 16.12 -19.35 5.74
C GLY A 38 15.73 -18.30 4.68
N SER A 39 16.61 -17.33 4.44
CA SER A 39 16.40 -16.16 3.56
C SER A 39 15.89 -16.46 2.14
N GLY A 40 16.17 -17.65 1.61
CA GLY A 40 15.66 -18.11 0.31
C GLY A 40 14.14 -18.33 0.28
N ALA A 41 13.56 -18.95 1.32
CA ALA A 41 12.13 -19.20 1.41
C ALA A 41 11.34 -17.88 1.45
N VAL A 42 11.86 -16.91 2.21
CA VAL A 42 11.28 -15.56 2.32
C VAL A 42 11.28 -14.83 0.97
N THR A 43 12.25 -15.08 0.09
CA THR A 43 12.24 -14.48 -1.26
C THR A 43 11.17 -15.09 -2.16
N TYR A 44 11.00 -16.41 -2.13
CA TYR A 44 9.96 -17.09 -2.90
C TYR A 44 8.57 -16.61 -2.49
N GLU A 45 8.31 -16.52 -1.18
CA GLU A 45 7.06 -16.00 -0.62
C GLU A 45 6.74 -14.58 -1.12
N ARG A 46 7.72 -13.65 -1.09
CA ARG A 46 7.53 -12.29 -1.64
C ARG A 46 7.16 -12.30 -3.12
N GLN A 47 7.85 -13.12 -3.90
CA GLN A 47 7.65 -13.15 -5.34
C GLN A 47 6.28 -13.72 -5.70
N ASN A 48 5.82 -14.73 -4.95
CA ASN A 48 4.49 -15.29 -5.13
C ASN A 48 3.41 -14.26 -4.74
N LEU A 49 3.54 -13.63 -3.57
CA LEU A 49 2.62 -12.60 -3.10
C LEU A 49 2.54 -11.41 -4.08
N MET A 50 3.66 -10.94 -4.61
CA MET A 50 3.67 -9.86 -5.62
C MET A 50 3.07 -10.29 -6.96
N ARG A 51 3.13 -11.58 -7.30
CA ARG A 51 2.51 -12.13 -8.51
C ARG A 51 1.00 -12.18 -8.35
N GLU A 52 0.51 -12.64 -7.20
CA GLU A 52 -0.91 -12.65 -6.84
C GLU A 52 -1.49 -11.23 -6.86
N HIS A 53 -0.81 -10.26 -6.23
CA HIS A 53 -1.20 -8.84 -6.35
C HIS A 53 -1.27 -8.37 -7.80
N GLY A 54 -0.31 -8.79 -8.62
CA GLY A 54 -0.26 -8.48 -10.05
C GLY A 54 -1.46 -9.03 -10.81
N TRP A 55 -1.88 -10.26 -10.53
CA TRP A 55 -3.07 -10.86 -11.12
C TRP A 55 -4.34 -10.11 -10.72
N SER A 56 -4.52 -9.81 -9.42
CA SER A 56 -5.69 -9.06 -8.96
C SER A 56 -5.76 -7.66 -9.59
N MET A 57 -4.63 -6.95 -9.68
CA MET A 57 -4.58 -5.64 -10.34
C MET A 57 -4.85 -5.73 -11.84
N GLN A 58 -4.37 -6.77 -12.53
CA GLN A 58 -4.65 -6.99 -13.95
C GLN A 58 -6.13 -7.25 -14.21
N ASP A 59 -6.76 -8.02 -13.33
CA ASP A 59 -8.18 -8.33 -13.41
C ASP A 59 -9.04 -7.10 -13.14
N LEU A 60 -8.70 -6.30 -12.14
CA LEU A 60 -9.33 -5.00 -11.89
C LEU A 60 -9.15 -4.07 -13.10
N ALA A 61 -7.93 -3.92 -13.63
CA ALA A 61 -7.64 -3.11 -14.80
C ALA A 61 -8.51 -3.52 -16.00
N SER A 62 -8.63 -4.81 -16.25
CA SER A 62 -9.43 -5.32 -17.36
C SER A 62 -10.92 -4.98 -17.21
N MET A 63 -11.45 -4.93 -15.98
CA MET A 63 -12.82 -4.46 -15.74
C MET A 63 -12.93 -2.96 -16.01
N PHE A 64 -12.08 -2.15 -15.38
CA PHE A 64 -12.13 -0.68 -15.46
C PHE A 64 -11.83 -0.13 -16.86
N GLU A 65 -11.10 -0.87 -17.69
CA GLU A 65 -10.82 -0.50 -19.08
C GLU A 65 -11.88 -1.04 -20.06
N GLY A 66 -12.89 -1.77 -19.57
CA GLY A 66 -13.93 -2.39 -20.40
C GLY A 66 -13.40 -3.51 -21.31
N ARG A 67 -12.23 -4.07 -21.02
CA ARG A 67 -11.68 -5.26 -21.72
C ARG A 67 -12.43 -6.53 -21.33
N ARG A 68 -13.05 -6.55 -20.16
CA ARG A 68 -14.01 -7.58 -19.72
C ARG A 68 -15.24 -6.93 -19.11
N ALA A 69 -16.34 -7.69 -19.05
CA ALA A 69 -17.54 -7.26 -18.36
C ALA A 69 -17.23 -6.99 -16.88
N PHE A 70 -17.77 -5.90 -16.37
CA PHE A 70 -17.64 -5.55 -14.97
C PHE A 70 -18.51 -6.47 -14.12
N ASN A 71 -17.93 -6.98 -13.04
CA ASN A 71 -18.62 -7.78 -12.04
C ASN A 71 -18.28 -7.15 -10.70
N ARG A 72 -19.26 -6.55 -10.04
CA ARG A 72 -19.04 -5.80 -8.80
C ARG A 72 -18.53 -6.68 -7.67
N ASP A 73 -19.17 -7.82 -7.45
CA ASP A 73 -18.80 -8.75 -6.36
C ASP A 73 -17.36 -9.23 -6.52
N GLU A 74 -16.98 -9.55 -7.76
CA GLU A 74 -15.62 -9.93 -8.08
C GLU A 74 -14.62 -8.77 -7.90
N ALA A 75 -15.00 -7.55 -8.30
CA ALA A 75 -14.15 -6.38 -8.10
C ALA A 75 -13.92 -6.09 -6.60
N VAL A 76 -14.98 -6.20 -5.79
CA VAL A 76 -14.90 -6.07 -4.33
C VAL A 76 -14.02 -7.17 -3.75
N ARG A 77 -14.22 -8.44 -4.14
CA ARG A 77 -13.39 -9.56 -3.69
C ARG A 77 -11.91 -9.31 -3.96
N LEU A 78 -11.55 -8.95 -5.19
CA LEU A 78 -10.16 -8.66 -5.57
C LEU A 78 -9.56 -7.49 -4.77
N ALA A 79 -10.33 -6.43 -4.51
CA ALA A 79 -9.88 -5.30 -3.71
C ALA A 79 -9.66 -5.69 -2.24
N ARG A 80 -10.53 -6.52 -1.66
CA ARG A 80 -10.37 -7.05 -0.29
C ARG A 80 -9.19 -8.01 -0.16
N GLU A 81 -8.92 -8.83 -1.18
CA GLU A 81 -7.73 -9.69 -1.21
C GLU A 81 -6.44 -8.86 -1.23
N LEU A 82 -6.41 -7.79 -2.02
CA LEU A 82 -5.30 -6.84 -2.01
C LEU A 82 -5.16 -6.16 -0.64
N GLU A 83 -6.24 -5.67 -0.04
CA GLU A 83 -6.22 -5.08 1.30
C GLU A 83 -5.63 -6.04 2.35
N ALA A 84 -6.03 -7.30 2.34
CA ALA A 84 -5.57 -8.31 3.30
C ALA A 84 -4.10 -8.70 3.12
N ALA A 85 -3.60 -8.73 1.88
CA ALA A 85 -2.25 -9.16 1.55
C ALA A 85 -1.21 -8.02 1.50
N LEU A 86 -1.66 -6.76 1.50
CA LEU A 86 -0.81 -5.57 1.58
C LEU A 86 -0.49 -5.18 3.04
N GLY A 87 0.19 -4.04 3.23
CA GLY A 87 0.54 -3.56 4.58
C GLY A 87 1.42 -4.54 5.35
N ASP A 88 1.07 -4.84 6.60
CA ASP A 88 1.87 -5.68 7.49
C ASP A 88 2.04 -7.12 6.98
N ASP A 89 1.03 -7.69 6.30
CA ASP A 89 1.12 -9.04 5.74
C ASP A 89 2.15 -9.14 4.61
N MET A 90 2.26 -8.08 3.81
CA MET A 90 3.35 -7.96 2.86
C MET A 90 4.68 -7.73 3.59
N LEU A 91 4.70 -6.81 4.55
CA LEU A 91 5.93 -6.34 5.20
C LEU A 91 6.63 -7.41 6.02
N LYS A 92 5.91 -8.36 6.66
CA LYS A 92 6.50 -9.53 7.36
C LYS A 92 7.44 -10.33 6.46
N ASN A 93 7.23 -10.24 5.14
CA ASN A 93 8.10 -10.89 4.21
C ASN A 93 9.39 -10.13 4.02
N PHE A 94 9.61 -8.87 4.41
CA PHE A 94 10.77 -8.02 4.06
C PHE A 94 11.87 -7.87 5.14
N ALA A 95 12.07 -8.87 6.00
CA ALA A 95 13.11 -8.84 7.05
C ALA A 95 14.50 -8.46 6.51
N PRO A 96 15.37 -7.75 7.26
CA PRO A 96 16.76 -7.49 6.86
C PRO A 96 17.53 -8.76 6.47
N GLY A 97 18.49 -8.67 5.54
CA GLY A 97 19.39 -9.78 5.17
C GLY A 97 18.81 -10.87 4.26
N THR A 98 17.59 -10.68 3.80
CA THR A 98 16.79 -11.64 3.00
C THR A 98 16.90 -11.44 1.49
N ARG A 99 17.88 -10.65 1.02
CA ARG A 99 18.12 -10.48 -0.41
C ARG A 99 18.92 -11.68 -0.90
N VAL A 100 18.31 -12.53 -1.72
CA VAL A 100 19.01 -13.64 -2.39
C VAL A 100 19.23 -13.37 -3.88
N ALA A 101 20.08 -14.17 -4.51
CA ALA A 101 20.30 -14.12 -5.95
C ALA A 101 18.97 -14.28 -6.72
N GLY A 102 18.77 -13.47 -7.76
CA GLY A 102 17.52 -13.45 -8.54
C GLY A 102 16.40 -12.56 -7.96
N SER A 103 16.56 -12.02 -6.74
CA SER A 103 15.61 -11.04 -6.22
C SER A 103 15.71 -9.70 -6.96
N ARG A 104 14.55 -9.17 -7.39
CA ARG A 104 14.44 -7.82 -7.97
C ARG A 104 14.32 -6.73 -6.90
N VAL A 105 14.28 -7.07 -5.61
CA VAL A 105 14.23 -6.07 -4.53
C VAL A 105 15.57 -5.33 -4.47
N THR A 106 15.51 -4.00 -4.43
CA THR A 106 16.71 -3.16 -4.29
C THR A 106 17.15 -3.08 -2.82
N PRO A 107 18.45 -2.87 -2.53
CA PRO A 107 18.91 -2.61 -1.17
C PRO A 107 18.25 -1.39 -0.49
N TRP A 108 17.64 -0.50 -1.28
CA TRP A 108 16.96 0.70 -0.78
C TRP A 108 15.79 0.38 0.14
N VAL A 109 15.15 -0.79 0.01
CA VAL A 109 14.10 -1.22 0.94
C VAL A 109 14.56 -1.15 2.39
N TRP A 110 15.76 -1.63 2.70
CA TRP A 110 16.25 -1.64 4.09
C TRP A 110 16.94 -0.33 4.49
N ARG A 111 17.40 0.47 3.52
CA ARG A 111 17.97 1.81 3.80
C ARG A 111 16.89 2.84 4.10
N ASP A 112 15.72 2.69 3.47
CA ASP A 112 14.56 3.56 3.65
C ASP A 112 13.29 2.73 3.89
N PHE A 113 13.35 1.89 4.93
CA PHE A 113 12.25 0.99 5.27
C PHE A 113 11.00 1.76 5.73
N GLY A 114 11.17 2.97 6.24
CA GLY A 114 10.08 3.87 6.60
C GLY A 114 9.24 4.24 5.38
N ALA A 115 9.86 4.68 4.29
CA ALA A 115 9.14 4.96 3.05
C ALA A 115 8.54 3.70 2.44
N PHE A 116 9.27 2.57 2.44
CA PHE A 116 8.75 1.29 1.96
C PHE A 116 7.48 0.85 2.72
N ARG A 117 7.49 0.92 4.05
CA ARG A 117 6.32 0.70 4.91
C ARG A 117 5.19 1.68 4.59
N GLY A 118 5.51 2.96 4.38
CA GLY A 118 4.55 3.98 3.99
C GLY A 118 3.78 3.60 2.72
N TYR A 119 4.46 3.16 1.66
CA TYR A 119 3.80 2.69 0.45
C TYR A 119 3.00 1.41 0.65
N ALA A 120 3.49 0.47 1.49
CA ALA A 120 2.78 -0.77 1.79
C ALA A 120 1.40 -0.50 2.43
N HIS A 121 1.35 0.35 3.46
CA HIS A 121 0.09 0.73 4.10
C HIS A 121 -0.72 1.69 3.24
N GLY A 122 -0.09 2.58 2.47
CA GLY A 122 -0.78 3.43 1.51
C GLY A 122 -1.54 2.61 0.46
N ALA A 123 -0.93 1.54 -0.06
CA ALA A 123 -1.57 0.60 -0.96
C ALA A 123 -2.71 -0.18 -0.26
N GLN A 124 -2.48 -0.66 0.97
CA GLN A 124 -3.52 -1.33 1.76
C GLN A 124 -4.75 -0.44 1.96
N GLN A 125 -4.54 0.79 2.41
CA GLN A 125 -5.63 1.75 2.60
C GLN A 125 -6.34 2.08 1.28
N ALA A 126 -5.58 2.26 0.19
CA ALA A 126 -6.19 2.52 -1.12
C ALA A 126 -7.02 1.33 -1.63
N ALA A 127 -6.62 0.09 -1.31
CA ALA A 127 -7.40 -1.11 -1.61
C ALA A 127 -8.68 -1.19 -0.76
N ALA A 128 -8.61 -0.86 0.53
CA ALA A 128 -9.77 -0.76 1.42
C ALA A 128 -10.77 0.30 0.93
N ASP A 129 -10.27 1.49 0.57
CA ASP A 129 -11.08 2.58 -0.01
C ASP A 129 -11.75 2.14 -1.31
N LEU A 130 -11.03 1.40 -2.15
CA LEU A 130 -11.56 0.86 -3.41
C LEU A 130 -12.68 -0.13 -3.15
N ALA A 131 -12.48 -1.09 -2.23
CA ALA A 131 -13.51 -2.06 -1.88
C ALA A 131 -14.77 -1.38 -1.36
N ALA A 132 -14.63 -0.44 -0.42
CA ALA A 132 -15.75 0.32 0.14
C ALA A 132 -16.47 1.19 -0.92
N ALA A 133 -15.75 1.72 -1.91
CA ALA A 133 -16.35 2.47 -3.00
C ALA A 133 -17.08 1.56 -4.01
N LEU A 134 -16.56 0.35 -4.25
CA LEU A 134 -17.15 -0.65 -5.13
C LEU A 134 -18.39 -1.31 -4.53
N GLU A 135 -18.47 -1.45 -3.21
CA GLU A 135 -19.66 -1.96 -2.50
C GLU A 135 -20.89 -1.04 -2.68
N LYS A 136 -20.67 0.23 -3.05
CA LYS A 136 -21.74 1.20 -3.29
C LYS A 136 -22.15 1.20 -4.76
N VAL A 137 -23.43 0.96 -5.01
CA VAL A 137 -24.05 1.24 -6.30
C VAL A 137 -24.40 2.74 -6.34
N PRO A 138 -23.86 3.52 -7.29
CA PRO A 138 -24.18 4.93 -7.36
C PRO A 138 -25.67 5.11 -7.73
N THR A 139 -26.33 6.03 -7.02
CA THR A 139 -27.72 6.40 -7.29
C THR A 139 -27.85 7.20 -8.59
N SER A 140 -29.03 7.22 -9.20
CA SER A 140 -29.27 8.02 -10.43
C SER A 140 -28.90 9.49 -10.26
N ASP A 141 -29.16 10.07 -9.09
CA ASP A 141 -28.83 11.47 -8.78
C ASP A 141 -27.32 11.69 -8.70
N GLU A 142 -26.58 10.78 -8.07
CA GLU A 142 -25.11 10.82 -8.02
C GLU A 142 -24.50 10.67 -9.41
N VAL A 143 -25.03 9.76 -10.23
CA VAL A 143 -24.62 9.59 -11.64
C VAL A 143 -24.85 10.90 -12.41
N GLN A 144 -25.97 11.57 -12.19
CA GLN A 144 -26.28 12.83 -12.88
C GLN A 144 -25.37 13.99 -12.44
N GLN A 145 -25.03 14.07 -11.16
CA GLN A 145 -24.24 15.17 -10.60
C GLN A 145 -22.72 14.99 -10.79
N GLN A 146 -22.22 13.78 -10.58
CA GLN A 146 -20.78 13.49 -10.50
C GLN A 146 -20.28 12.69 -11.70
N GLY A 147 -21.20 12.18 -12.53
CA GLY A 147 -20.90 11.18 -13.54
C GLY A 147 -20.75 9.80 -12.91
N ALA A 148 -20.86 8.78 -13.77
CA ALA A 148 -20.43 7.43 -13.46
C ALA A 148 -19.74 6.83 -14.67
N TRP A 149 -18.77 5.97 -14.40
CA TRP A 149 -18.18 5.17 -15.45
C TRP A 149 -19.11 3.99 -15.75
N MET A 150 -19.64 3.94 -16.97
CA MET A 150 -20.43 2.82 -17.45
C MET A 150 -19.56 1.93 -18.32
N THR A 151 -19.59 0.63 -18.04
CA THR A 151 -18.66 -0.34 -18.65
C THR A 151 -19.09 -0.79 -20.05
N SER A 152 -20.12 -0.14 -20.61
CA SER A 152 -21.00 -0.68 -21.65
C SER A 152 -20.30 -0.94 -22.99
N ARG A 153 -19.72 -2.14 -23.11
CA ARG A 153 -19.60 -2.91 -24.36
C ARG A 153 -20.40 -4.20 -24.26
N ARG A 154 -21.73 -4.10 -24.33
CA ARG A 154 -22.60 -5.21 -24.73
C ARG A 154 -23.58 -4.76 -25.81
N PRO A 155 -23.18 -4.78 -27.10
CA PRO A 155 -24.16 -4.79 -28.18
C PRO A 155 -24.77 -6.19 -28.22
N GLY A 156 -25.87 -6.45 -27.49
CA GLY A 156 -26.62 -7.70 -27.72
C GLY A 156 -27.54 -8.24 -26.63
N LEU A 157 -27.59 -7.70 -25.41
CA LEU A 157 -28.52 -8.21 -24.38
C LEU A 157 -29.62 -7.17 -24.12
N GLY A 158 -30.75 -7.36 -24.79
CA GLY A 158 -31.90 -6.46 -24.77
C GLY A 158 -32.60 -6.37 -23.42
N ARG A 159 -33.34 -5.26 -23.23
CA ARG A 159 -34.42 -4.92 -22.26
C ARG A 159 -34.26 -5.28 -20.77
N TRP A 160 -33.28 -6.07 -20.37
CA TRP A 160 -33.11 -6.66 -19.03
C TRP A 160 -31.67 -6.52 -18.50
N SER A 161 -30.81 -5.70 -19.12
CA SER A 161 -29.56 -5.32 -18.46
C SER A 161 -29.89 -4.37 -17.32
N HIS A 162 -29.62 -4.79 -16.08
CA HIS A 162 -29.63 -3.90 -14.92
C HIS A 162 -28.46 -2.91 -15.05
N LEU A 163 -28.66 -1.85 -15.85
CA LEU A 163 -27.67 -0.80 -16.12
C LEU A 163 -27.12 -0.14 -14.84
N SER A 164 -27.84 -0.25 -13.73
CA SER A 164 -27.41 0.20 -12.41
C SER A 164 -26.22 -0.59 -11.85
N ASP A 165 -26.18 -1.91 -12.05
CA ASP A 165 -25.16 -2.77 -11.43
C ASP A 165 -23.79 -2.62 -12.10
N ASP A 166 -23.80 -2.27 -13.39
CA ASP A 166 -22.60 -2.03 -14.20
C ASP A 166 -22.03 -0.61 -14.04
N SER A 167 -22.67 0.25 -13.24
CA SER A 167 -22.25 1.65 -13.08
C SER A 167 -21.24 1.80 -11.95
N VAL A 168 -20.08 2.39 -12.23
CA VAL A 168 -19.02 2.58 -11.24
C VAL A 168 -18.92 4.05 -10.87
N SER A 169 -18.94 4.33 -9.56
CA SER A 169 -18.82 5.69 -9.04
C SER A 169 -17.45 6.29 -9.38
N MET A 170 -17.39 7.61 -9.54
CA MET A 170 -16.10 8.29 -9.75
C MET A 170 -15.16 8.13 -8.55
N SER A 171 -15.69 7.95 -7.34
CA SER A 171 -14.89 7.65 -6.15
C SER A 171 -14.17 6.29 -6.25
N ALA A 172 -14.82 5.27 -6.81
CA ALA A 172 -14.17 3.98 -7.08
C ALA A 172 -13.05 4.12 -8.13
N ILE A 173 -13.26 4.91 -9.19
CA ILE A 173 -12.22 5.21 -10.20
C ILE A 173 -11.01 5.92 -9.57
N GLN A 174 -11.26 6.89 -8.70
CA GLN A 174 -10.20 7.61 -7.98
C GLN A 174 -9.47 6.69 -6.99
N ALA A 175 -10.19 5.83 -6.26
CA ALA A 175 -9.58 4.85 -5.36
C ALA A 175 -8.70 3.86 -6.11
N TYR A 176 -9.17 3.32 -7.23
CA TYR A 176 -8.37 2.44 -8.10
C TYR A 176 -7.11 3.15 -8.62
N SER A 177 -7.24 4.41 -9.04
CA SER A 177 -6.09 5.21 -9.51
C SER A 177 -5.05 5.43 -8.40
N ARG A 178 -5.49 5.68 -7.16
CA ARG A 178 -4.60 5.82 -5.99
C ARG A 178 -3.90 4.50 -5.65
N LEU A 179 -4.60 3.38 -5.73
CA LEU A 179 -4.00 2.06 -5.53
C LEU A 179 -2.91 1.79 -6.57
N ASN A 180 -3.22 2.01 -7.86
CA ASN A 180 -2.26 1.85 -8.94
C ASN A 180 -1.03 2.76 -8.78
N ALA A 181 -1.23 4.02 -8.38
CA ALA A 181 -0.15 4.96 -8.13
C ALA A 181 0.78 4.51 -6.97
N ASN A 182 0.23 3.91 -5.90
CA ASN A 182 1.03 3.34 -4.83
C ASN A 182 1.87 2.16 -5.32
N CYS A 183 1.27 1.23 -6.07
CA CYS A 183 2.00 0.11 -6.66
C CYS A 183 3.14 0.60 -7.57
N HIS A 184 2.85 1.57 -8.45
CA HIS A 184 3.83 2.14 -9.34
C HIS A 184 4.99 2.81 -8.59
N SER A 185 4.68 3.69 -7.64
CA SER A 185 5.67 4.46 -6.88
C SER A 185 6.58 3.54 -6.05
N CYS A 186 5.99 2.51 -5.41
CA CYS A 186 6.75 1.50 -4.70
C CYS A 186 7.69 0.74 -5.64
N HIS A 187 7.20 0.31 -6.80
CA HIS A 187 8.04 -0.40 -7.79
C HIS A 187 9.17 0.47 -8.34
N VAL A 188 8.93 1.74 -8.64
CA VAL A 188 9.96 2.66 -9.13
C VAL A 188 11.11 2.81 -8.12
N MET A 189 10.78 2.89 -6.82
CA MET A 189 11.77 3.11 -5.76
C MET A 189 12.47 1.82 -5.31
N PHE A 190 11.73 0.72 -5.19
CA PHE A 190 12.16 -0.45 -4.43
C PHE A 190 12.32 -1.73 -5.26
N ARG A 191 11.95 -1.71 -6.56
CA ARG A 191 12.14 -2.83 -7.50
C ARG A 191 13.14 -2.46 -8.61
N GLY A 192 14.10 -3.33 -8.87
CA GLY A 192 15.11 -3.15 -9.91
C GLY A 192 14.51 -3.19 -11.33
N GLY A 193 15.05 -2.35 -12.22
CA GLY A 193 14.46 -1.98 -13.52
C GLY A 193 14.47 -3.01 -14.66
N ARG A 194 14.64 -4.31 -14.39
CA ARG A 194 14.31 -5.33 -15.39
C ARG A 194 12.83 -5.65 -15.24
N TRP A 195 12.00 -5.12 -16.13
CA TRP A 195 10.57 -5.46 -16.23
C TRP A 195 10.42 -6.80 -16.93
#